data_AF-A0A7W6D705-F1
#
_entry.id   AF-A0A7W6D705-F1
#
_cell.length_a   1.000
_cell.length_b   1.000
_cell.length_c   1.000
_cell.angle_alpha   90.00
_cell.angle_beta   90.00
_cell.angle_gamma   90.00
#
_symmetry.space_group_name_H-M   'P 1'
#
loop_
_entity.id
_entity.type
_entity.pdbx_description
1 polymer ?
#
loop_
_entity_poly.entity_id
_entity_poly.type
_entity_poly.pdbx_seq_one_letter_code
_entity_poly.pdbx_strand_id
1 'polypeptide(L)'
;MIDSTWFYQQLEKDGRSLRAMARAMGLDPSSLSRMLRGERRMTADEQDGIAAYLGVSLLEVAAHRRGERQGFAEEGQEALKTDADRGSASMPEGGRGTVGGRTESEAEPDNFYDRVRGCMKGTVTIPEGVDLTEPTDPEWAKVYDDD
;
A
#
# COMPACT_ATOMS: atom_id res chain seq x y z
N MET A 1 12.72 -2.69 4.08
CA MET A 1 13.98 -3.19 4.70
C MET A 1 13.89 -4.71 4.67
N ILE A 2 14.94 -5.44 4.30
CA ILE A 2 14.85 -6.92 4.22
C ILE A 2 14.80 -7.49 5.64
N ASP A 3 13.90 -8.44 5.89
CA ASP A 3 13.79 -9.13 7.18
C ASP A 3 14.89 -10.19 7.32
N SER A 4 16.11 -9.74 7.65
CA SER A 4 17.28 -10.62 7.78
C SER A 4 17.08 -11.71 8.82
N THR A 5 16.36 -11.41 9.91
CA THR A 5 16.15 -12.31 11.04
C THR A 5 15.39 -13.56 10.62
N TRP A 6 14.34 -13.40 9.81
CA TRP A 6 13.57 -14.52 9.27
C TRP A 6 14.43 -15.47 8.43
N PHE A 7 15.29 -14.95 7.56
CA PHE A 7 16.17 -15.79 6.74
C PHE A 7 17.16 -16.62 7.58
N TYR A 8 17.72 -16.03 8.64
CA TYR A 8 18.62 -16.77 9.55
C TYR A 8 17.88 -17.83 10.34
N GLN A 9 16.69 -17.53 10.86
CA GLN A 9 15.86 -18.53 11.56
C GLN A 9 15.47 -19.69 10.65
N GLN A 10 15.15 -19.42 9.38
CA GLN A 10 14.78 -20.47 8.45
C GLN A 10 15.97 -21.40 8.13
N LEU A 11 17.19 -20.85 8.06
CA LEU A 11 18.40 -21.66 7.93
C LEU A 11 18.70 -22.50 9.17
N GLU A 12 18.50 -21.93 10.37
CA GLU A 12 18.71 -22.64 11.64
C GLU A 12 17.74 -23.80 11.82
N LYS A 13 16.46 -23.63 11.47
CA LYS A 13 15.45 -24.70 11.53
C LYS A 13 15.86 -25.94 10.76
N ASP A 14 16.47 -25.76 9.59
CA ASP A 14 16.91 -26.85 8.73
C ASP A 14 18.36 -27.30 9.00
N GLY A 15 19.04 -26.70 9.99
CA GLY A 15 20.45 -26.95 10.29
C GLY A 15 21.40 -26.56 9.14
N ARG A 16 20.98 -25.64 8.27
CA ARG A 16 21.72 -25.21 7.08
C ARG A 16 22.51 -23.95 7.37
N SER A 17 23.58 -23.74 6.61
CA SER A 17 24.42 -22.54 6.75
C SER A 17 24.22 -21.58 5.59
N LEU A 18 24.35 -20.27 5.87
CA LEU A 18 24.36 -19.21 4.86
C LEU A 18 25.40 -19.47 3.76
N ARG A 19 26.59 -19.95 4.15
CA ARG A 19 27.66 -20.30 3.21
C ARG A 19 27.29 -21.47 2.30
N ALA A 20 26.55 -22.46 2.81
CA ALA A 20 26.06 -23.57 2.00
C ALA A 20 24.99 -23.10 1.00
N MET A 21 24.09 -22.20 1.42
CA MET A 21 23.12 -21.57 0.53
C MET A 21 23.80 -20.77 -0.58
N ALA A 22 24.79 -19.94 -0.25
CA ALA A 22 25.57 -19.19 -1.23
C ALA A 22 26.20 -20.12 -2.28
N ARG A 23 26.85 -21.20 -1.83
CA ARG A 23 27.45 -22.20 -2.73
C ARG A 23 26.42 -22.90 -3.61
N ALA A 24 25.25 -23.24 -3.06
CA ALA A 24 24.18 -23.89 -3.83
C ALA A 24 23.63 -22.99 -4.94
N MET A 25 23.64 -21.67 -4.73
CA MET A 25 23.16 -20.68 -5.71
C MET A 25 24.29 -20.12 -6.60
N GLY A 26 25.53 -20.59 -6.45
CA GLY A 26 26.68 -20.05 -7.19
C GLY A 26 27.06 -18.61 -6.81
N LEU A 27 26.64 -18.14 -5.64
CA LEU A 27 26.92 -16.80 -5.13
C LEU A 27 28.10 -16.81 -4.14
N ASP A 28 28.79 -15.68 -4.06
CA ASP A 28 29.77 -15.46 -3.01
C ASP A 28 29.07 -15.26 -1.65
N PRO A 29 29.58 -15.86 -0.54
CA PRO A 29 28.98 -15.70 0.79
C PRO A 29 28.85 -14.25 1.25
N SER A 30 29.77 -13.36 0.86
CA SER A 30 29.67 -11.94 1.18
C SER A 30 28.54 -11.27 0.40
N SER A 31 28.33 -11.66 -0.85
CA SER A 31 27.22 -11.13 -1.68
C SER A 31 25.86 -11.52 -1.11
N LEU A 32 25.72 -12.75 -0.63
CA LEU A 32 24.49 -13.22 0.02
C LEU A 32 24.26 -12.52 1.37
N SER A 33 25.32 -12.33 2.16
CA SER A 33 25.24 -11.61 3.44
C SER A 33 24.80 -10.15 3.26
N ARG A 34 25.43 -9.43 2.32
CA ARG A 34 25.07 -8.04 1.98
C ARG A 34 23.65 -7.94 1.43
N MET A 35 23.21 -8.96 0.68
CA MET A 35 21.85 -9.04 0.19
C MET A 35 20.84 -9.19 1.32
N LEU A 36 21.03 -10.10 2.26
CA LEU A 36 20.09 -10.29 3.37
C LEU A 36 20.02 -9.08 4.31
N ARG A 37 21.11 -8.32 4.45
CA ARG A 37 21.16 -7.07 5.23
C ARG A 37 20.55 -5.86 4.50
N GLY A 38 20.16 -6.01 3.24
CA GLY A 38 19.61 -4.91 2.43
C GLY A 38 20.66 -3.95 1.84
N GLU A 39 21.95 -4.22 2.02
CA GLU A 39 23.05 -3.46 1.38
C GLU A 39 23.14 -3.75 -0.13
N ARG A 40 22.55 -4.87 -0.58
CA ARG A 40 22.43 -5.24 -1.99
C ARG A 40 20.99 -5.66 -2.28
N ARG A 41 20.46 -5.22 -3.43
CA ARG A 41 19.13 -5.65 -3.89
C ARG A 41 19.18 -7.10 -4.36
N MET A 42 18.15 -7.85 -3.97
CA MET A 42 17.93 -9.24 -4.39
C MET A 42 17.25 -9.26 -5.76
N THR A 43 17.83 -10.00 -6.71
CA THR A 43 17.24 -10.19 -8.05
C THR A 43 16.07 -11.17 -8.02
N ALA A 44 15.37 -11.33 -9.15
CA ALA A 44 14.30 -12.33 -9.28
C ALA A 44 14.87 -13.76 -9.20
N ASP A 45 15.91 -14.05 -9.97
CA ASP A 45 16.57 -15.36 -9.96
C ASP A 45 17.11 -15.75 -8.57
N GLU A 46 17.61 -14.76 -7.81
CA GLU A 46 18.07 -14.99 -6.43
C GLU A 46 16.90 -15.31 -5.49
N GLN A 47 15.70 -14.76 -5.72
CA GLN A 47 14.50 -15.12 -4.94
C GLN A 47 14.07 -16.55 -5.25
N ASP A 48 14.05 -16.93 -6.53
CA ASP A 48 13.70 -18.27 -6.95
C ASP A 48 14.70 -19.29 -6.38
N GLY A 49 16.00 -18.96 -6.39
CA GLY A 49 17.05 -19.77 -5.78
C GLY A 49 16.88 -19.93 -4.27
N ILE A 50 16.55 -18.85 -3.55
CA ILE A 50 16.30 -18.91 -2.11
C ILE A 50 15.03 -19.72 -1.79
N ALA A 51 13.96 -19.54 -2.56
CA ALA A 51 12.71 -20.27 -2.40
C ALA A 51 12.93 -21.78 -2.60
N ALA A 52 13.62 -22.15 -3.69
CA ALA A 52 13.98 -23.53 -3.98
C ALA A 52 14.91 -24.14 -2.92
N TYR A 53 15.87 -23.36 -2.42
CA TYR A 53 16.83 -23.83 -1.41
C TYR A 53 16.16 -24.06 -0.05
N LEU A 54 15.32 -23.12 0.40
CA LEU A 54 14.64 -23.18 1.70
C LEU A 54 13.35 -24.03 1.66
N GLY A 55 12.88 -24.43 0.47
CA GLY A 55 11.65 -25.21 0.31
C GLY A 55 10.36 -24.43 0.65
N VAL A 56 10.42 -23.10 0.57
CA VAL A 56 9.30 -22.20 0.85
C VAL A 56 8.74 -21.60 -0.44
N SER A 57 7.55 -21.03 -0.37
CA SER A 57 6.93 -20.40 -1.55
C SER A 57 7.65 -19.09 -1.93
N LEU A 58 7.65 -18.75 -3.22
CA LEU A 58 8.18 -17.47 -3.70
C LEU A 58 7.48 -16.27 -3.05
N LEU A 59 6.18 -16.39 -2.76
CA LEU A 59 5.38 -15.35 -2.10
C LEU A 59 5.88 -15.06 -0.68
N GLU A 60 6.29 -16.10 0.05
CA GLU A 60 6.83 -15.99 1.39
C GLU A 60 8.19 -15.27 1.37
N VAL A 61 9.10 -15.68 0.49
CA VAL A 61 10.38 -14.99 0.28
C VAL A 61 10.17 -13.53 -0.12
N ALA A 62 9.22 -13.25 -1.02
CA ALA A 62 8.90 -11.90 -1.46
C ALA A 62 8.33 -11.02 -0.35
N ALA A 63 7.53 -11.59 0.57
CA ALA A 63 7.01 -10.89 1.74
C ALA A 63 8.16 -10.42 2.64
N HIS A 64 9.10 -11.33 2.97
CA HIS A 64 10.25 -11.01 3.82
C HIS A 64 11.32 -10.16 3.10
N ARG A 65 11.35 -10.15 1.75
CA ARG A 65 12.15 -9.21 0.95
C ARG A 65 11.68 -7.76 1.08
N ARG A 66 10.35 -7.53 1.14
CA ARG A 66 9.81 -6.17 1.34
C ARG A 66 10.05 -5.66 2.76
N GLY A 67 10.12 -6.57 3.73
CA GLY A 67 10.04 -6.26 5.16
C GLY A 67 8.60 -6.23 5.64
N GLU A 68 8.38 -5.88 6.92
CA GLU A 68 7.03 -5.60 7.42
C GLU A 68 6.31 -4.67 6.44
N ARG A 69 5.08 -5.04 6.08
CA ARG A 69 4.18 -4.20 5.30
C ARG A 69 3.95 -2.92 6.08
N GLN A 70 4.84 -1.94 5.93
CA GLN A 70 4.39 -0.57 5.88
C GLN A 70 3.57 -0.51 4.60
N GLY A 71 2.26 -0.70 4.75
CA GLY A 71 1.32 -0.62 3.64
C GLY A 71 1.41 0.75 2.97
N PHE A 72 0.61 0.95 1.92
CA PHE A 72 0.38 2.28 1.34
C PHE A 72 -0.44 3.20 2.27
N ALA A 73 -0.65 2.79 3.53
CA ALA A 73 -1.38 3.56 4.51
C ALA A 73 -0.49 4.70 4.99
N GLU A 74 -0.84 5.92 4.58
CA GLU A 74 -0.24 7.13 5.11
C GLU A 74 -0.65 7.35 6.58
N GLU A 75 0.13 8.14 7.32
CA GLU A 75 -0.21 8.53 8.68
C GLU A 75 -1.58 9.23 8.70
N GLY A 76 -2.57 8.60 9.34
CA GLY A 76 -3.96 9.07 9.38
C GLY A 76 -4.95 8.27 8.52
N GLN A 77 -4.53 7.24 7.78
CA GLN A 77 -5.45 6.35 7.06
C GLN A 77 -5.85 5.15 7.92
N GLU A 78 -7.16 4.98 8.15
CA GLU A 78 -7.70 3.76 8.77
C GLU A 78 -7.69 2.60 7.77
N ALA A 79 -7.35 1.39 8.24
CA ALA A 79 -7.40 0.19 7.42
C ALA A 79 -8.82 -0.06 6.90
N LEU A 80 -8.95 -0.33 5.60
CA LEU A 80 -10.25 -0.67 4.98
C LEU A 80 -10.85 -1.89 5.68
N LYS A 81 -11.92 -1.66 6.45
CA LYS A 81 -12.71 -2.74 7.06
C LYS A 81 -13.45 -3.45 5.93
N THR A 82 -13.13 -4.72 5.71
CA THR A 82 -13.86 -5.56 4.77
C THR A 82 -15.22 -5.94 5.36
N ASP A 83 -16.20 -6.21 4.50
CA ASP A 83 -17.62 -6.38 4.85
C ASP A 83 -17.94 -7.51 5.86
N ALA A 84 -16.95 -8.29 6.29
CA ALA A 84 -17.10 -9.24 7.40
C ALA A 84 -17.38 -8.55 8.76
N ASP A 85 -17.10 -7.24 8.88
CA ASP A 85 -17.19 -6.47 10.13
C ASP A 85 -18.41 -5.52 10.19
N ARG A 86 -19.23 -5.45 9.13
CA ARG A 86 -20.46 -4.64 9.11
C ARG A 86 -21.59 -5.36 9.84
N GLY A 87 -21.53 -5.33 11.17
CA GLY A 87 -22.71 -5.51 12.01
C GLY A 87 -23.80 -4.51 11.60
N SER A 88 -25.01 -5.02 11.40
CA SER A 88 -26.20 -4.29 10.97
C SER A 88 -26.46 -3.01 11.79
N ALA A 89 -26.27 -1.84 11.19
CA ALA A 89 -26.75 -0.59 11.74
C ALA A 89 -27.92 -0.07 10.88
N SER A 90 -29.11 -0.14 11.47
CA SER A 90 -30.38 0.38 10.97
C SER A 90 -30.35 1.91 10.82
N MET A 91 -30.87 2.40 9.69
CA MET A 91 -31.12 3.82 9.43
C MET A 91 -32.21 4.38 10.38
N PRO A 92 -32.05 5.54 11.02
CA PRO A 92 -33.17 6.24 11.63
C PRO A 92 -33.84 7.19 10.62
N GLU A 93 -35.17 7.14 10.60
CA GLU A 93 -36.06 7.99 9.82
C GLU A 93 -36.09 9.46 10.31
N GLY A 94 -36.59 10.33 9.44
CA GLY A 94 -36.45 11.79 9.49
C GLY A 94 -37.04 12.53 10.70
N GLY A 95 -36.55 13.75 10.90
CA GLY A 95 -37.06 14.72 11.87
C GLY A 95 -36.76 16.15 11.43
N ARG A 96 -37.79 17.00 11.46
CA ARG A 96 -37.88 18.33 10.86
C ARG A 96 -37.59 19.43 11.89
N GLY A 97 -36.59 20.27 11.59
CA GLY A 97 -36.29 21.67 11.98
C GLY A 97 -36.62 22.27 13.37
N THR A 98 -35.68 23.06 13.90
CA THR A 98 -35.94 24.39 14.53
C THR A 98 -34.70 25.29 14.46
N VAL A 99 -34.90 26.54 14.08
CA VAL A 99 -33.90 27.63 14.01
C VAL A 99 -33.60 28.18 15.41
N GLY A 100 -32.32 28.40 15.74
CA GLY A 100 -31.92 29.16 16.94
C GLY A 100 -30.41 29.35 17.13
N GLY A 101 -29.91 30.57 16.83
CA GLY A 101 -28.94 31.33 17.65
C GLY A 101 -27.51 30.82 17.90
N ARG A 102 -26.55 31.43 17.17
CA ARG A 102 -25.16 31.84 17.54
C ARG A 102 -24.39 31.02 18.59
N THR A 103 -23.24 30.45 18.22
CA THR A 103 -21.90 30.81 18.76
C THR A 103 -20.79 30.12 17.95
N GLU A 104 -19.68 30.82 17.71
CA GLU A 104 -18.46 30.27 17.11
C GLU A 104 -17.80 29.32 18.11
N SER A 105 -18.04 28.03 17.96
CA SER A 105 -17.26 26.96 18.58
C SER A 105 -17.30 25.77 17.63
N GLU A 106 -16.11 25.27 17.26
CA GLU A 106 -15.83 24.03 16.52
C GLU A 106 -17.08 23.18 16.25
N ALA A 107 -17.77 23.48 15.15
CA ALA A 107 -18.98 22.78 14.79
C ALA A 107 -18.59 21.40 14.26
N GLU A 108 -18.87 20.36 15.04
CA GLU A 108 -19.13 19.02 14.50
C GLU A 108 -20.04 19.17 13.27
N PRO A 109 -19.70 18.55 12.12
CA PRO A 109 -20.43 18.77 10.88
C PRO A 109 -21.90 18.31 11.03
N ASP A 110 -22.81 19.29 11.16
CA ASP A 110 -24.26 19.11 11.34
C ASP A 110 -24.98 18.56 10.09
N ASN A 111 -24.25 18.38 8.98
CA ASN A 111 -24.78 17.75 7.79
C ASN A 111 -23.82 16.67 7.26
N PHE A 112 -24.41 15.62 6.69
CA PHE A 112 -23.68 14.50 6.10
C PHE A 112 -22.63 14.97 5.07
N TYR A 113 -22.97 15.98 4.29
CA TYR A 113 -22.11 16.50 3.22
C TYR A 113 -20.84 17.14 3.74
N ASP A 114 -20.86 17.83 4.89
CA ASP A 114 -19.67 18.45 5.49
C ASP A 114 -18.75 17.40 6.13
N ARG A 115 -19.32 16.33 6.71
CA ARG A 115 -18.55 15.17 7.18
C ARG A 115 -17.83 14.46 6.03
N VAL A 116 -18.52 14.28 4.90
CA VAL A 116 -17.98 13.55 3.75
C VAL A 116 -17.02 14.42 2.93
N ARG A 117 -17.21 15.75 2.90
CA ARG A 117 -16.30 16.69 2.21
C ARG A 117 -14.86 16.62 2.71
N GLY A 118 -14.66 16.38 4.01
CA GLY A 118 -13.32 16.15 4.58
C GLY A 118 -12.65 14.90 3.98
N CYS A 119 -13.40 13.81 3.82
CA CYS A 119 -12.94 12.55 3.24
C CYS A 119 -12.85 12.57 1.70
N MET A 120 -13.51 13.52 1.05
CA MET A 120 -13.48 13.73 -0.40
C MET A 120 -12.40 14.72 -0.85
N LYS A 121 -11.58 15.22 0.07
CA LYS A 121 -10.43 16.07 -0.27
C LYS A 121 -9.49 15.30 -1.20
N GLY A 122 -9.28 15.82 -2.42
CA GLY A 122 -8.48 15.16 -3.46
C GLY A 122 -9.29 14.32 -4.46
N THR A 123 -10.61 14.25 -4.32
CA THR A 123 -11.50 13.64 -5.33
C THR A 123 -12.06 14.72 -6.26
N VAL A 124 -12.23 14.38 -7.54
CA VAL A 124 -12.84 15.26 -8.57
C VAL A 124 -14.17 14.63 -8.99
N THR A 125 -15.24 15.43 -8.97
CA THR A 125 -16.57 14.99 -9.44
C THR A 125 -16.69 15.30 -10.94
N ILE A 126 -16.83 14.27 -11.76
CA ILE A 126 -17.01 14.38 -13.21
C ILE A 126 -18.51 14.18 -13.51
N PRO A 127 -19.21 15.17 -14.12
CA PRO A 127 -20.62 15.01 -14.47
C PRO A 127 -20.83 13.91 -15.52
N GLU A 128 -22.02 13.29 -15.51
CA GLU A 128 -22.41 12.33 -16.54
C GLU A 128 -22.44 13.00 -17.92
N GLY A 129 -21.83 12.36 -18.92
CA GLY A 129 -21.74 12.87 -20.29
C GLY A 129 -20.53 13.77 -20.58
N VAL A 130 -19.61 13.95 -19.62
CA VAL A 130 -18.32 14.61 -19.89
C VAL A 130 -17.39 13.65 -20.62
N ASP A 131 -16.96 14.06 -21.81
CA ASP A 131 -15.92 13.37 -22.56
C ASP A 131 -14.54 13.69 -21.97
N LEU A 132 -13.85 12.65 -21.50
CA LEU A 132 -12.51 12.75 -20.92
C LEU A 132 -11.39 12.55 -21.94
N THR A 133 -11.77 12.27 -23.19
CA THR A 133 -10.82 12.08 -24.29
C THR A 133 -10.52 13.37 -25.03
N GLU A 134 -11.35 14.39 -24.86
CA GLU A 134 -11.10 15.73 -25.38
C GLU A 134 -10.12 16.49 -24.47
N PRO A 135 -9.19 17.29 -25.05
CA PRO A 135 -8.28 18.10 -24.26
C PRO A 135 -9.09 19.09 -23.42
N THR A 136 -8.79 19.12 -22.12
CA THR A 136 -9.43 20.05 -21.15
C THR A 136 -9.27 21.52 -21.55
N ASP A 137 -8.23 21.85 -22.32
CA ASP A 137 -8.00 23.17 -22.89
C ASP A 137 -7.56 23.05 -24.38
N PRO A 138 -8.35 23.55 -25.34
CA PRO A 138 -8.01 23.54 -26.76
C PRO A 138 -6.73 24.31 -27.12
N GLU A 139 -6.32 25.29 -26.29
CA GLU A 139 -5.10 26.07 -26.54
C GLU A 139 -3.83 25.28 -26.21
N TRP A 140 -3.91 24.29 -25.30
CA TRP A 140 -2.76 23.45 -24.93
C TRP A 140 -2.36 22.46 -26.03
N ALA A 141 -3.30 22.05 -26.88
CA ALA A 141 -3.01 21.19 -28.02
C ALA A 141 -2.08 21.87 -29.04
N LYS A 142 -2.18 23.20 -29.18
CA LYS A 142 -1.43 23.99 -30.18
C LYS A 142 0.06 24.16 -29.85
N VAL A 143 0.48 23.91 -28.60
CA VAL A 143 1.88 24.09 -28.17
C VAL A 143 2.83 23.10 -28.86
N TYR A 144 2.29 22.01 -29.41
CA TYR A 144 3.05 20.96 -30.08
C TYR A 144 2.83 20.91 -31.61
N ASP A 145 2.08 21.85 -32.18
CA ASP A 145 1.78 21.89 -33.62
C ASP A 145 2.75 22.80 -34.42
N ASP A 146 3.65 23.53 -33.76
CA ASP A 146 4.71 24.33 -34.40
C ASP A 146 6.04 23.54 -34.46
N ASP A 147 6.16 22.63 -35.45
CA ASP A 147 7.44 22.12 -36.01
C ASP A 147 7.37 22.08 -37.54
#